data_AF-A0A437SUS4-F1
#
_entry.id   AF-A0A437SUS4-F1
#
_cell.length_a   1.000
_cell.length_b   1.000
_cell.length_c   1.000
_cell.angle_alpha   90.00
_cell.angle_beta   90.00
_cell.angle_gamma   90.00
#
_symmetry.space_group_name_H-M   'P 1'
#
loop_
_entity.id
_entity.type
_entity.pdbx_description
1 polymer ?
#
loop_
_entity_poly.entity_id
_entity_poly.type
_entity_poly.pdbx_seq_one_letter_code
_entity_poly.pdbx_strand_id
1 'polypeptide(L)'
;MNNNEKIVNEFDRDGHHFKIGVKADGQVSVYLDDETKAHHGYHFPGVIQLPKGIEVDGQMILRLPIDCDEAIENGIKELQA
;
A
#
# COMPACT_ATOMS: atom_id res chain seq x y z
N MET A 1 5.36 -20.83 3.88
CA MET A 1 4.88 -19.44 4.06
C MET A 1 5.29 -18.70 2.81
N ASN A 2 4.40 -18.62 1.82
CA ASN A 2 4.69 -17.92 0.58
C ASN A 2 4.74 -16.42 0.88
N ASN A 3 5.92 -15.83 0.72
CA ASN A 3 6.15 -14.39 0.74
C ASN A 3 5.57 -13.70 -0.52
N ASN A 4 4.43 -14.16 -1.02
CA ASN A 4 3.85 -13.66 -2.24
C ASN A 4 2.99 -12.45 -1.88
N GLU A 5 3.64 -11.30 -1.84
CA GLU A 5 2.92 -10.04 -1.90
C GLU A 5 2.11 -9.97 -3.20
N LYS A 6 0.87 -9.51 -3.10
CA LYS A 6 -0.02 -9.31 -4.23
C LYS A 6 -0.28 -7.82 -4.42
N ILE A 7 -0.02 -7.29 -5.61
CA ILE A 7 -0.47 -5.95 -5.99
C ILE A 7 -1.98 -5.97 -6.20
N VAL A 8 -2.69 -5.08 -5.51
CA VAL A 8 -4.16 -5.01 -5.52
C VAL A 8 -4.70 -3.72 -6.11
N ASN A 9 -3.89 -2.66 -6.16
CA ASN A 9 -4.27 -1.40 -6.78
C ASN A 9 -3.03 -0.62 -7.24
N GLU A 10 -3.21 0.19 -8.27
CA GLU A 10 -2.24 1.17 -8.74
C GLU A 10 -3.00 2.47 -9.05
N PHE A 11 -2.46 3.62 -8.67
CA PHE A 11 -3.10 4.91 -8.91
C PHE A 11 -2.08 6.04 -8.97
N ASP A 12 -2.41 7.08 -9.73
CA ASP A 12 -1.62 8.31 -9.80
C ASP A 12 -2.24 9.41 -8.93
N ARG A 13 -1.41 10.15 -8.19
CA ARG A 13 -1.84 11.31 -7.40
C ARG A 13 -0.73 12.34 -7.33
N ASP A 14 -1.09 13.61 -7.56
CA ASP A 14 -0.20 14.76 -7.46
C ASP A 14 1.10 14.62 -8.28
N GLY A 15 1.05 13.89 -9.40
CA GLY A 15 2.21 13.64 -10.26
C GLY A 15 3.04 12.41 -9.91
N HIS A 16 2.66 11.67 -8.87
CA HIS A 16 3.33 10.45 -8.43
C HIS A 16 2.48 9.20 -8.67
N HIS A 17 3.13 8.09 -8.96
CA HIS A 17 2.50 6.79 -9.16
C HIS A 17 2.62 5.93 -7.90
N PHE A 18 1.52 5.39 -7.40
CA PHE A 18 1.48 4.54 -6.21
C PHE A 18 1.01 3.14 -6.56
N LYS A 19 1.69 2.13 -6.02
CA LYS A 19 1.24 0.72 -6.08
C LYS A 19 1.01 0.18 -4.69
N ILE A 20 -0.14 -0.47 -4.50
CA ILE A 20 -0.53 -1.03 -3.22
C ILE A 20 -0.42 -2.54 -3.29
N GLY A 21 0.47 -3.09 -2.48
CA GLY A 21 0.67 -4.51 -2.26
C GLY A 21 0.08 -4.96 -0.93
N VAL A 22 -0.38 -6.21 -0.85
CA VAL A 22 -0.84 -6.85 0.39
C VAL A 22 -0.20 -8.20 0.59
N LYS A 23 -0.08 -8.62 1.85
CA LYS A 23 0.36 -9.95 2.26
C LYS A 23 -0.76 -10.68 3.02
N ALA A 24 -0.64 -12.00 3.11
CA ALA A 24 -1.61 -12.86 3.80
C ALA A 24 -1.80 -12.51 5.29
N ASP A 25 -0.82 -11.87 5.93
CA ASP A 25 -0.88 -11.42 7.33
C ASP A 25 -1.57 -10.05 7.50
N GLY A 26 -2.05 -9.44 6.42
CA GLY A 26 -2.68 -8.12 6.43
C GLY A 26 -1.72 -6.94 6.38
N GLN A 27 -0.40 -7.18 6.28
CA GLN A 27 0.56 -6.10 6.03
C GLN A 27 0.33 -5.50 4.63
N VAL A 28 0.32 -4.16 4.57
CA VAL A 28 0.24 -3.40 3.32
C VAL A 28 1.61 -2.83 2.97
N SER A 29 1.93 -2.88 1.69
CA SER A 29 3.12 -2.32 1.08
C SER A 29 2.71 -1.22 0.11
N VAL A 30 3.40 -0.09 0.16
CA VAL A 30 3.21 1.04 -0.77
C VAL A 30 4.51 1.25 -1.54
N TYR A 31 4.43 1.24 -2.86
CA TYR A 31 5.53 1.61 -3.75
C TYR A 31 5.23 2.99 -4.32
N LEU A 32 6.22 3.87 -4.35
CA LEU A 32 6.14 5.21 -4.92
C LEU A 32 7.01 5.27 -6.18
N ASP A 33 6.42 5.74 -7.27
CA ASP A 33 7.04 5.87 -8.59
C ASP A 33 7.76 4.58 -9.00
N ASP A 34 9.07 4.69 -9.27
CA ASP A 34 9.95 3.61 -9.66
C ASP A 34 10.74 3.03 -8.47
N GLU A 35 10.38 3.37 -7.23
CA GLU A 35 11.03 2.80 -6.05
C GLU A 35 10.84 1.28 -6.02
N THR A 36 11.96 0.58 -5.84
CA THR A 36 11.97 -0.89 -5.71
C THR A 36 11.68 -1.34 -4.28
N LYS A 37 11.70 -0.41 -3.32
CA LYS A 37 11.50 -0.69 -1.90
C LYS A 37 10.09 -0.28 -1.48
N ALA A 38 9.37 -1.22 -0.87
CA ALA A 38 8.08 -0.93 -0.27
C ALA A 38 8.19 -0.11 1.02
N HIS A 39 7.25 0.80 1.20
CA HIS A 39 6.91 1.44 2.47
C HIS A 39 5.78 0.65 3.12
N HIS A 40 6.06 0.02 4.26
CA HIS A 40 5.09 -0.83 4.92
C HIS A 40 4.19 -0.05 5.87
N GLY A 41 2.90 -0.37 5.84
CA GLY A 41 1.89 0.29 6.64
C GLY A 41 0.75 -0.63 7.06
N TYR A 42 -0.27 0.00 7.64
CA TYR A 42 -1.50 -0.62 8.09
C TYR A 42 -2.69 -0.01 7.36
N HIS A 43 -3.60 -0.87 6.92
CA HIS A 43 -4.86 -0.46 6.30
C HIS A 43 -5.87 -0.04 7.36
N PHE A 44 -6.47 1.12 7.16
CA PHE A 44 -7.70 1.58 7.80
C PHE A 44 -8.67 2.05 6.70
N PRO A 45 -9.99 2.09 6.97
CA PRO A 45 -10.95 2.56 5.96
C PRO A 45 -10.58 3.94 5.39
N GLY A 46 -10.38 4.00 4.07
CA GLY A 46 -10.01 5.21 3.32
C GLY A 46 -8.56 5.67 3.46
N VAL A 47 -7.70 4.97 4.21
CA VAL A 47 -6.32 5.42 4.45
C VAL A 47 -5.34 4.29 4.78
N ILE A 48 -4.14 4.37 4.23
CA ILE A 48 -3.00 3.57 4.67
C ILE A 48 -2.16 4.42 5.63
N GLN A 49 -1.98 3.95 6.86
CA GLN A 49 -1.08 4.58 7.83
C GLN A 49 0.33 4.01 7.66
N LEU A 50 1.32 4.87 7.44
CA LEU A 50 2.73 4.55 7.21
C LEU A 50 3.56 4.96 8.44
N PRO A 51 3.90 4.05 9.36
CA PRO A 51 4.58 4.40 10.62
C PRO A 51 5.96 5.03 10.43
N LYS A 52 6.67 4.65 9.35
CA LYS A 52 7.97 5.23 8.98
C LYS A 52 7.85 6.41 8.02
N GLY A 53 6.62 6.72 7.60
CA GLY A 53 6.30 7.67 6.55
C GLY A 53 6.80 7.26 5.17
N ILE A 54 6.41 8.06 4.20
CA ILE A 54 6.92 8.08 2.84
C ILE A 54 7.23 9.53 2.48
N GLU A 55 8.38 9.79 1.86
CA GLU A 55 8.75 11.14 1.44
C GLU A 55 8.26 11.38 0.01
N VAL A 56 7.43 12.41 -0.18
CA VAL A 56 6.89 12.83 -1.47
C VAL A 56 7.13 14.32 -1.59
N ASP A 57 7.85 14.76 -2.63
CA ASP A 57 8.24 16.16 -2.85
C ASP A 57 8.90 16.84 -1.62
N GLY A 58 9.73 16.09 -0.88
CA GLY A 58 10.39 16.57 0.34
C GLY A 58 9.48 16.69 1.56
N GLN A 59 8.21 16.28 1.45
CA GLN A 59 7.27 16.21 2.55
C GLN A 59 7.11 14.77 3.04
N MET A 60 7.25 14.58 4.35
CA MET A 60 6.99 13.29 4.99
C MET A 60 5.48 13.07 5.16
N ILE A 61 4.93 12.07 4.49
CA ILE A 61 3.52 11.67 4.57
C ILE A 61 3.41 10.42 5.46
N LEU A 62 2.61 10.51 6.53
CA LEU A 62 2.35 9.40 7.45
C LEU A 62 1.03 8.68 7.16
N ARG A 63 0.20 9.26 6.30
CA ARG A 63 -1.14 8.78 5.96
C ARG A 63 -1.37 9.01 4.49
N LEU A 64 -1.52 7.91 3.75
CA LEU A 64 -1.84 7.93 2.33
C LEU A 64 -3.34 7.67 2.16
N PRO A 65 -4.15 8.67 1.77
CA PRO A 65 -5.57 8.45 1.49
C PRO A 65 -5.73 7.48 0.31
N ILE A 66 -6.71 6.59 0.38
CA ILE A 66 -6.99 5.59 -0.67
C ILE A 66 -8.49 5.46 -0.88
N ASP A 67 -8.88 4.92 -2.03
CA ASP A 67 -10.24 4.57 -2.42
C ASP A 67 -10.38 3.08 -2.77
N CYS A 68 -9.34 2.28 -2.49
CA CYS A 68 -9.24 0.87 -2.87
C CYS A 68 -9.40 -0.10 -1.68
N ASP A 69 -10.17 0.27 -0.65
CA ASP A 69 -10.39 -0.55 0.54
C ASP A 69 -10.84 -1.98 0.19
N GLU A 70 -11.82 -2.12 -0.71
CA GLU A 70 -12.34 -3.43 -1.14
C GLU A 70 -11.28 -4.29 -1.82
N ALA A 71 -10.40 -3.69 -2.64
CA ALA A 71 -9.33 -4.42 -3.33
C ALA A 71 -8.29 -4.96 -2.33
N ILE A 72 -7.96 -4.17 -1.30
CA ILE A 72 -7.07 -4.59 -0.21
C ILE A 72 -7.67 -5.77 0.55
N GLU A 73 -8.92 -5.65 0.99
CA GLU A 73 -9.61 -6.70 1.75
C GLU A 73 -9.73 -8.01 0.95
N ASN A 74 -10.11 -7.91 -0.32
CA ASN A 74 -10.23 -9.08 -1.19
C ASN A 74 -8.86 -9.72 -1.47
N GLY A 75 -7.83 -8.91 -1.70
CA GLY A 75 -6.47 -9.42 -1.88
C GLY A 75 -5.95 -10.18 -0.67
N ILE A 76 -6.22 -9.71 0.54
CA ILE A 76 -5.85 -10.42 1.78
C ILE A 76 -6.62 -11.74 1.89
N LYS A 77 -7.95 -11.74 1.67
CA LYS A 77 -8.79 -12.95 1.73
C LYS A 77 -8.31 -14.01 0.75
N GLU A 78 -7.97 -13.62 -0.47
CA GLU A 78 -7.48 -14.54 -1.50
C GLU A 78 -6.12 -15.14 -1.16
N LEU A 79 -5.24 -14.41 -0.46
CA LEU A 79 -3.94 -14.91 -0.01
C LEU A 79 -4.04 -15.84 1.22
N GLN A 80 -5.15 -15.77 1.96
CA GLN A 80 -5.44 -16.62 3.12
C GLN A 80 -6.22 -17.89 2.76
N ALA A 81 -6.83 -17.94 1.57
CA ALA A 81 -7.59 -19.08 1.04
C ALA A 81 -6.67 -20.22 0.58
#